data_AF-A0A524GQC8-F1
#
_entry.id   AF-A0A524GQC8-F1
#
_cell.length_a   1.000
_cell.length_b   1.000
_cell.length_c   1.000
_cell.angle_alpha   90.00
_cell.angle_beta   90.00
_cell.angle_gamma   90.00
#
_symmetry.space_group_name_H-M   'P 1'
#
loop_
_entity.id
_entity.type
_entity.pdbx_description
1 polymer ?
#
loop_
_entity_poly.entity_id
_entity_poly.type
_entity_poly.pdbx_seq_one_letter_code
_entity_poly.pdbx_strand_id
1 'polypeptide(L)'
;MRFEDSREFAASLDQADPLARYREQFNFPLFRDGRAPVYLVGNSLGLQPKLAAQYVEEELGKWKDHAVGGFFHPDRPWLTCARSCTAG
;
A
#
# COMPACT_ATOMS: atom_id res chain seq x y z
N MET A 1 -16.83 -20.47 -17.12
CA MET A 1 -17.31 -19.93 -15.83
C MET A 1 -18.66 -19.28 -16.09
N ARG A 2 -19.68 -19.57 -15.26
CA ARG A 2 -21.01 -18.94 -15.36
C ARG A 2 -21.09 -17.88 -14.26
N PHE A 3 -21.45 -16.65 -14.63
CA PHE A 3 -21.61 -15.54 -13.68
C PHE A 3 -23.09 -15.36 -13.33
N GLU A 4 -23.36 -15.01 -12.07
CA GLU A 4 -24.69 -14.79 -11.54
C GLU A 4 -24.76 -13.43 -10.84
N ASP A 5 -25.85 -12.69 -11.06
CA ASP A 5 -26.11 -11.40 -10.41
C ASP A 5 -26.80 -11.63 -9.05
N SER A 6 -26.07 -12.30 -8.15
CA SER A 6 -26.53 -12.58 -6.79
C SER A 6 -25.43 -12.26 -5.78
N ARG A 7 -25.85 -11.91 -4.55
CA ARG A 7 -24.93 -11.59 -3.46
C ARG A 7 -24.13 -12.83 -3.04
N GLU A 8 -24.79 -13.99 -3.05
CA GLU A 8 -24.24 -15.27 -2.67
C GLU A 8 -23.11 -15.68 -3.62
N PHE A 9 -23.31 -15.45 -4.93
CA PHE A 9 -22.30 -15.70 -5.92
C PHE A 9 -21.07 -14.80 -5.72
N ALA A 10 -21.25 -13.49 -5.51
CA ALA A 10 -20.15 -12.57 -5.21
C ALA A 10 -19.38 -12.97 -3.94
N ALA A 11 -20.09 -13.33 -2.86
CA ALA A 11 -19.46 -13.80 -1.62
C ALA A 11 -18.65 -15.09 -1.82
N SER A 12 -19.10 -16.00 -2.69
CA SER A 12 -18.34 -17.22 -3.02
C SER A 12 -17.03 -16.91 -3.75
N LEU A 13 -17.01 -15.87 -4.59
CA LEU A 13 -15.81 -15.41 -5.28
C LEU A 13 -14.82 -14.75 -4.31
N ASP A 14 -15.31 -13.92 -3.38
CA ASP A 14 -14.47 -13.33 -2.32
C ASP A 14 -13.80 -14.42 -1.45
N GLN A 15 -14.52 -15.50 -1.13
CA GLN A 15 -13.97 -16.63 -0.35
C GLN A 15 -12.93 -17.43 -1.13
N ALA A 16 -13.06 -17.51 -2.44
CA ALA A 16 -12.13 -18.23 -3.31
C ALA A 16 -10.92 -17.39 -3.75
N ASP A 17 -10.87 -16.09 -3.42
CA ASP A 17 -9.81 -15.18 -3.85
C ASP A 17 -8.49 -15.44 -3.11
N PRO A 18 -7.44 -15.97 -3.78
CA PRO A 18 -6.12 -16.18 -3.15
C PRO A 18 -5.43 -14.87 -2.76
N LEU A 19 -5.91 -13.72 -3.25
CA LEU A 19 -5.36 -12.39 -2.98
C LEU A 19 -6.11 -11.64 -1.88
N ALA A 20 -7.19 -12.20 -1.30
CA ALA A 20 -8.05 -11.52 -0.33
C ALA A 20 -7.26 -10.88 0.83
N ARG A 21 -6.20 -11.56 1.30
CA ARG A 21 -5.30 -11.08 2.36
C ARG A 21 -4.63 -9.74 2.08
N TYR A 22 -4.43 -9.37 0.81
CA TYR A 22 -3.78 -8.11 0.46
C TYR A 22 -4.66 -6.91 0.75
N ARG A 23 -6.00 -7.08 0.81
CA ARG A 23 -6.92 -6.02 1.21
C ARG A 23 -6.56 -5.43 2.56
N GLU A 24 -6.11 -6.27 3.49
CA GLU A 24 -5.72 -5.86 4.84
C GLU A 24 -4.40 -5.07 4.88
N GLN A 25 -3.65 -5.00 3.79
CA GLN A 25 -2.40 -4.24 3.68
C GLN A 25 -2.62 -2.76 3.35
N PHE A 26 -3.87 -2.34 3.14
CA PHE A 26 -4.23 -0.97 2.77
C PHE A 26 -5.11 -0.29 3.83
N ASN A 27 -5.00 1.03 3.92
CA ASN A 27 -5.84 1.87 4.76
C ASN A 27 -7.12 2.25 4.00
N PHE A 28 -8.26 1.68 4.40
CA PHE A 28 -9.56 2.11 3.89
C PHE A 28 -10.10 3.25 4.77
N PRO A 29 -10.54 4.37 4.16
CA PRO A 29 -11.30 5.37 4.92
C PRO A 29 -12.60 4.73 5.41
N LEU A 30 -12.97 4.96 6.66
CA LEU A 30 -14.22 4.46 7.21
C LEU A 30 -15.27 5.57 7.23
N PHE A 31 -16.51 5.23 6.92
CA PHE A 31 -17.65 6.08 7.20
C PHE A 31 -17.85 6.22 8.72
N ARG A 32 -18.69 7.18 9.13
CA ARG A 32 -19.00 7.41 10.56
C ARG A 32 -19.56 6.17 11.26
N ASP A 33 -20.19 5.27 10.52
CA ASP A 33 -20.75 4.00 11.01
C ASP A 33 -19.74 2.84 10.99
N GLY A 34 -18.47 3.10 10.67
CA GLY A 34 -17.40 2.11 10.64
C GLY A 34 -17.33 1.28 9.36
N ARG A 35 -18.21 1.48 8.37
CA ARG A 35 -18.15 0.75 7.09
C ARG A 35 -17.11 1.35 6.15
N ALA A 36 -16.40 0.50 5.42
CA ALA A 36 -15.56 0.93 4.32
C ALA A 36 -16.42 1.27 3.07
N PRO A 37 -16.06 2.31 2.29
CA PRO A 37 -16.70 2.61 1.02
C PRO A 37 -16.33 1.58 -0.04
N VAL A 38 -17.15 1.53 -1.09
CA VAL A 38 -16.78 0.90 -2.36
C VAL A 38 -15.90 1.88 -3.14
N TYR A 39 -14.58 1.72 -3.04
CA TYR A 39 -13.60 2.64 -3.62
C TYR A 39 -13.15 2.19 -5.01
N LEU A 40 -13.74 2.76 -6.07
CA LEU A 40 -13.52 2.36 -7.47
C LEU A 40 -12.61 3.32 -8.26
N VAL A 41 -11.90 4.22 -7.58
CA VAL A 41 -11.05 5.27 -8.21
C VAL A 41 -9.56 5.08 -7.91
N GLY A 42 -9.15 3.84 -7.60
CA GLY A 42 -7.76 3.46 -7.33
C GLY A 42 -6.80 3.69 -8.51
N ASN A 43 -7.32 3.84 -9.72
CA ASN A 43 -6.57 4.20 -10.92
C ASN A 43 -6.11 5.66 -10.93
N SER A 44 -6.76 6.54 -10.18
CA SER A 44 -6.35 7.95 -10.05
C SER A 44 -5.49 8.15 -8.82
N LEU A 45 -5.98 7.70 -7.66
CA LEU A 45 -5.23 7.71 -6.41
C LEU A 45 -5.41 6.39 -5.70
N GLY A 46 -4.34 5.61 -5.56
CA GLY A 46 -4.37 4.36 -4.82
C GLY A 46 -4.63 4.60 -3.33
N LEU A 47 -5.27 3.63 -2.67
CA LEU A 47 -5.31 3.60 -1.21
C LEU A 47 -3.88 3.53 -0.66
N GLN A 48 -3.66 4.18 0.47
CA GLN A 48 -2.34 4.16 1.11
C GLN A 48 -2.02 2.73 1.60
N PRO A 49 -0.90 2.13 1.17
CA PRO A 49 -0.39 0.91 1.79
C PRO A 49 0.05 1.21 3.22
N LYS A 50 -0.24 0.32 4.17
CA LYS A 50 0.16 0.48 5.59
C LYS A 50 1.67 0.69 5.77
N LEU A 51 2.47 0.01 4.96
CA LEU A 51 3.94 0.13 4.95
C LEU A 51 4.44 1.50 4.49
N ALA A 52 3.64 2.28 3.78
CA ALA A 52 4.08 3.58 3.26
C ALA A 52 4.47 4.54 4.39
N ALA A 53 3.67 4.60 5.46
CA ALA A 53 3.96 5.45 6.62
C ALA A 53 5.23 5.00 7.34
N GLN A 54 5.35 3.70 7.59
CA GLN A 54 6.53 3.10 8.23
C GLN A 54 7.82 3.45 7.47
N TYR A 55 7.82 3.31 6.14
CA TYR A 55 9.00 3.62 5.33
C TYR A 55 9.37 5.10 5.38
N VAL A 56 8.39 6.00 5.38
CA VAL A 56 8.68 7.43 5.55
C VAL A 56 9.31 7.70 6.91
N GLU A 57 8.78 7.11 7.99
CA GLU A 57 9.33 7.25 9.34
C GLU A 57 10.76 6.70 9.45
N GLU A 58 11.04 5.55 8.82
CA GLU A 58 12.38 4.97 8.76
C GLU A 58 13.38 5.93 8.09
N GLU A 59 13.02 6.53 6.94
CA GLU A 59 13.92 7.45 6.25
C GLU A 59 14.13 8.76 7.02
N LEU A 60 13.08 9.28 7.68
CA LEU A 60 13.20 10.44 8.58
C LEU A 60 14.09 10.11 9.80
N GLY A 61 13.99 8.90 10.33
CA GLY A 61 14.86 8.39 11.39
C GLY A 61 16.32 8.38 10.97
N LYS A 62 16.63 7.82 9.79
CA LYS A 62 18.00 7.82 9.25
C LYS A 62 18.54 9.23 9.07
N TRP A 63 17.72 10.17 8.59
CA TRP A 63 18.14 11.55 8.45
C TRP A 63 18.48 12.18 9.81
N LYS A 64 17.61 11.98 10.81
CA LYS A 64 17.82 12.45 12.18
C LYS A 64 19.11 11.90 12.80
N ASP A 65 19.38 10.61 12.61
CA ASP A 65 20.48 9.91 13.30
C ASP A 65 21.83 10.01 12.55
N HIS A 66 21.80 10.13 11.22
CA HIS A 66 23.02 10.01 10.39
C HIS A 66 23.27 11.18 9.43
N ALA A 67 22.33 12.11 9.26
CA ALA A 67 22.42 13.20 8.28
C ALA A 67 22.83 12.67 6.89
N VAL A 68 23.91 13.18 6.29
CA VAL A 68 24.45 12.71 5.00
C VAL A 68 24.91 11.26 5.04
N GLY A 69 25.25 10.72 6.22
CA GLY A 69 25.64 9.32 6.40
C GLY A 69 24.51 8.34 6.03
N GLY A 70 23.24 8.76 6.11
CA GLY A 70 22.09 7.97 5.66
C GLY A 70 22.16 7.60 4.17
N PHE A 71 22.89 8.37 3.37
CA PHE A 71 23.09 8.11 1.95
C PHE A 71 23.83 6.80 1.67
N PHE A 72 24.68 6.35 2.61
CA PHE A 72 25.50 5.15 2.51
C PHE A 72 25.02 4.01 3.41
N HIS A 73 23.88 4.20 4.12
CA HIS A 73 23.36 3.22 5.05
C HIS A 73 22.97 1.91 4.31
N PRO A 74 23.32 0.72 4.82
CA PRO A 74 23.13 -0.56 4.12
C PRO A 74 21.65 -0.90 3.87
N ASP A 75 20.79 -0.59 4.83
CA ASP A 75 19.35 -0.78 4.69
C ASP A 75 18.73 0.34 3.85
N ARG A 76 18.45 0.05 2.57
CA ARG A 76 17.85 0.97 1.57
C ARG A 76 18.63 2.29 1.44
N PRO A 77 19.81 2.28 0.80
CA PRO A 77 20.59 3.49 0.61
C PRO A 77 19.86 4.48 -0.28
N TRP A 78 19.88 5.76 0.09
CA TRP A 78 19.27 6.83 -0.72
C TRP A 78 19.87 6.92 -2.12
N LEU A 79 21.14 6.55 -2.28
CA LEU A 79 21.80 6.47 -3.58
C LEU A 79 21.05 5.55 -4.57
N THR A 80 20.53 4.42 -4.09
CA THR A 80 19.79 3.47 -4.94
C THR A 80 18.44 4.06 -5.34
N CYS A 81 17.72 4.68 -4.40
CA CYS A 81 16.46 5.35 -4.68
C CYS A 81 16.64 6.48 -5.72
N ALA A 82 17.63 7.36 -5.51
CA ALA A 82 17.94 8.46 -6.42
C ALA A 82 18.29 7.94 -7.82
N ARG A 83 19.13 6.91 -7.93
CA ARG A 83 19.49 6.29 -9.21
C ARG A 83 18.28 5.72 -9.94
N SER A 84 17.36 5.06 -9.23
CA SER A 84 16.13 4.54 -9.83
C SER A 84 15.20 5.64 -10.35
N CYS A 85 15.17 6.81 -9.71
CA CYS A 85 14.35 7.95 -10.17
C CYS A 85 14.99 8.74 -11.33
N THR A 86 16.31 8.66 -11.50
CA THR A 86 17.04 9.39 -12.56
C THR A 86 17.46 8.51 -13.73
N ALA A 87 17.29 7.19 -13.63
CA ALA A 87 17.50 6.26 -14.75
C ALA A 87 16.29 6.31 -15.69
N GLY A 88 16.29 7.32 -16.56
CA GLY A 88 15.43 7.40 -17.74
C GLY A 88 16.09 6.75 -18.95
#